data_AF-A0A317FFG9-F1
#
_entry.id   AF-A0A317FFG9-F1
#
_cell.length_a   1.000
_cell.length_b   1.000
_cell.length_c   1.000
_cell.angle_alpha   90.00
_cell.angle_beta   90.00
_cell.angle_gamma   90.00
#
_symmetry.space_group_name_H-M   'P 1'
#
loop_
_entity.id
_entity.type
_entity.pdbx_description
1 polymer ?
#
loop_
_entity_poly.entity_id
_entity_poly.type
_entity_poly.pdbx_seq_one_letter_code
_entity_poly.pdbx_strand_id
1 'polypeptide(L)'
;MDPERDQRVLGELLQELADRATRHLRKRVNRNLPNEGLDLIQSAVDKMVDAALGPDSPDAEGFCQAFYARLSFRLTDRIRSASRIGDREQPYVRDEEGNEIPAPDFNAINPEQALVIKELLADVDPRKRRALALVSMGYLVSSADPDKQTVSSLLKVSPRTAEGWVREMKALILERTKQ
;
A
#
# COMPACT_ATOMS: atom_id res chain seq x y z
N MET A 1 -19.02 10.47 21.84
CA MET A 1 -18.14 11.57 21.40
C MET A 1 -18.98 12.83 21.35
N ASP A 2 -18.36 13.98 21.59
CA ASP A 2 -19.04 15.28 21.58
C ASP A 2 -18.99 15.86 20.15
N PRO A 3 -20.11 15.90 19.42
CA PRO A 3 -20.14 16.24 18.00
C PRO A 3 -19.68 17.68 17.71
N GLU A 4 -19.88 18.63 18.63
CA GLU A 4 -19.40 20.00 18.45
C GLU A 4 -17.88 20.08 18.56
N ARG A 5 -17.31 19.31 19.48
CA ARG A 5 -15.85 19.22 19.65
C ARG A 5 -15.19 18.55 18.45
N ASP A 6 -15.81 17.50 17.92
CA ASP A 6 -15.30 16.80 16.74
C ASP A 6 -15.34 17.68 15.48
N GLN A 7 -16.43 18.44 15.28
CA GLN A 7 -16.52 19.41 14.18
C GLN A 7 -15.47 20.52 14.29
N ARG A 8 -15.21 21.03 15.49
CA ARG A 8 -14.19 22.05 15.70
C ARG A 8 -12.79 21.54 15.38
N VAL A 9 -12.45 20.33 15.85
CA VAL A 9 -11.14 19.70 15.56
C VAL A 9 -10.98 19.45 14.06
N LEU A 10 -12.03 18.99 13.38
CA LEU A 10 -12.03 18.80 11.93
C LEU A 10 -11.81 20.13 11.19
N GLY A 11 -12.50 21.19 11.61
CA GLY A 11 -12.34 22.53 11.04
C GLY A 11 -10.91 23.07 11.20
N GLU A 12 -10.33 22.95 12.40
CA GLU A 12 -8.95 23.38 12.69
C GLU A 12 -7.93 22.59 11.85
N LEU A 13 -8.14 21.27 11.70
CA LEU A 13 -7.27 20.42 10.88
C LEU A 13 -7.33 20.78 9.39
N LEU A 14 -8.54 20.99 8.86
CA LEU A 14 -8.74 21.37 7.46
C LEU A 14 -8.12 22.73 7.15
N GLN A 15 -8.26 23.70 8.06
CA GLN A 15 -7.62 25.00 7.92
C GLN A 15 -6.10 24.87 7.84
N GLU A 16 -5.49 24.11 8.74
CA GLU A 16 -4.03 23.92 8.73
C GLU A 16 -3.54 23.21 7.45
N LEU A 17 -4.31 22.24 6.94
CA LEU A 17 -4.02 21.57 5.67
C LEU A 17 -4.15 22.51 4.47
N ALA A 18 -5.21 23.31 4.42
CA ALA A 18 -5.44 24.32 3.39
C ALA A 18 -4.31 25.36 3.37
N ASP A 19 -3.92 25.88 4.53
CA ASP A 19 -2.82 26.84 4.67
C ASP A 19 -1.49 26.26 4.17
N ARG A 20 -1.20 24.99 4.50
CA ARG A 20 -0.02 24.29 3.99
C ARG A 20 -0.06 24.11 2.48
N ALA A 21 -1.21 23.73 1.92
CA ALA A 21 -1.40 23.57 0.48
C ALA A 21 -1.18 24.91 -0.24
N THR A 22 -1.80 25.99 0.23
CA THR A 22 -1.63 27.35 -0.29
C THR A 22 -0.16 27.78 -0.28
N ARG A 23 0.55 27.60 0.85
CA ARG A 23 1.99 27.90 0.94
C ARG A 23 2.83 27.07 -0.03
N HIS A 24 2.45 25.82 -0.28
CA HIS A 24 3.15 24.94 -1.21
C HIS A 24 2.92 25.37 -2.68
N LEU A 25 1.66 25.63 -3.05
CA LEU A 25 1.27 26.02 -4.40
C LEU A 25 1.80 27.41 -4.77
N ARG A 26 1.83 28.35 -3.83
CA ARG A 26 2.39 29.70 -4.04
C ARG A 26 3.86 29.69 -4.47
N LYS A 27 4.62 28.65 -4.13
CA LYS A 27 6.02 28.48 -4.57
C LYS A 27 6.13 27.99 -6.03
N ARG A 28 5.03 27.50 -6.61
CA ARG A 28 5.00 26.84 -7.93
C ARG A 28 4.22 27.60 -8.98
N VAL A 29 3.22 28.39 -8.57
CA VAL A 29 2.41 29.20 -9.49
C VAL A 29 3.19 30.41 -9.96
N ASN A 30 3.07 30.70 -11.26
CA ASN A 30 3.71 31.86 -11.88
C ASN A 30 3.06 33.16 -11.34
N ARG A 31 3.89 34.06 -10.78
CA ARG A 31 3.44 35.34 -10.22
C ARG A 31 3.01 36.36 -11.26
N ASN A 32 3.26 36.10 -12.55
CA ASN A 32 2.83 36.97 -13.65
C ASN A 32 1.33 36.82 -14.00
N LEU A 33 0.61 35.96 -13.29
CA LEU A 33 -0.84 35.80 -13.42
C LEU A 33 -1.58 36.95 -12.70
N PRO A 34 -2.82 37.26 -13.10
CA PRO A 34 -3.68 38.18 -12.35
C PRO A 34 -3.73 37.80 -10.85
N ASN A 35 -3.67 38.81 -9.98
CA ASN A 35 -3.60 38.65 -8.53
C ASN A 35 -2.46 37.70 -8.07
N GLU A 36 -1.31 37.72 -8.75
CA GLU A 36 -0.17 36.81 -8.50
C GLU A 36 -0.53 35.31 -8.57
N GLY A 37 -1.66 34.96 -9.20
CA GLY A 37 -2.18 33.59 -9.24
C GLY A 37 -2.84 33.13 -7.93
N LEU A 38 -3.09 34.02 -6.97
CA LEU A 38 -3.75 33.70 -5.69
C LEU A 38 -5.15 33.12 -5.90
N ASP A 39 -5.91 33.65 -6.85
CA ASP A 39 -7.28 33.19 -7.12
C ASP A 39 -7.32 31.73 -7.60
N LEU A 40 -6.32 31.33 -8.40
CA LEU A 40 -6.18 29.94 -8.87
C LEU A 40 -5.77 29.01 -7.75
N ILE A 41 -4.89 29.46 -6.85
CA ILE A 41 -4.48 28.70 -5.67
C ILE A 41 -5.68 28.50 -4.76
N GLN A 42 -6.42 29.58 -4.46
CA GLN A 42 -7.60 29.54 -3.61
C GLN A 42 -8.65 28.60 -4.19
N SER A 43 -8.98 28.75 -5.48
CA SER A 43 -9.94 27.87 -6.15
C SER A 43 -9.53 26.39 -6.13
N ALA A 44 -8.24 26.09 -6.30
CA ALA A 44 -7.75 24.73 -6.23
C ALA A 44 -7.83 24.14 -4.81
N VAL A 45 -7.49 24.95 -3.79
CA VAL A 45 -7.55 24.54 -2.39
C VAL A 45 -9.00 24.36 -1.93
N ASP A 46 -9.89 25.27 -2.29
CA ASP A 46 -11.33 25.18 -1.96
C ASP A 46 -11.92 23.89 -2.53
N LYS A 47 -11.67 23.57 -3.80
CA LYS A 47 -12.12 22.30 -4.41
C LYS A 47 -11.58 21.06 -3.70
N MET A 48 -10.33 21.11 -3.23
CA MET A 48 -9.75 20.01 -2.47
C MET A 48 -10.40 19.86 -1.09
N VAL A 49 -10.72 20.96 -0.42
CA VAL A 49 -11.42 20.97 0.87
C VAL A 49 -12.84 20.45 0.70
N ASP A 50 -13.55 20.90 -0.33
CA ASP A 50 -14.89 20.43 -0.68
C ASP A 50 -14.89 18.92 -0.96
N ALA A 51 -13.90 18.43 -1.71
CA ALA A 51 -13.72 17.01 -1.98
C ALA A 51 -13.38 16.20 -0.71
N ALA A 52 -12.64 16.78 0.24
CA ALA A 52 -12.32 16.12 1.50
C ALA A 52 -13.52 16.05 2.46
N LEU A 53 -14.42 17.04 2.38
CA LEU A 53 -15.62 17.15 3.22
C LEU A 53 -16.84 16.43 2.62
N GLY A 54 -16.91 16.32 1.30
CA GLY A 54 -18.03 15.73 0.57
C GLY A 54 -17.67 14.40 -0.07
N PRO A 55 -17.85 13.25 0.60
CA PRO A 55 -17.48 11.93 0.05
C PRO A 55 -18.24 11.56 -1.23
N ASP A 56 -19.39 12.18 -1.49
CA ASP A 56 -20.21 11.93 -2.68
C ASP A 56 -19.86 12.85 -3.87
N SER A 57 -18.85 13.71 -3.75
CA SER A 57 -18.39 14.54 -4.86
C SER A 57 -17.58 13.71 -5.87
N PRO A 58 -17.75 13.91 -7.20
CA PRO A 58 -16.89 13.29 -8.21
C PRO A 58 -15.40 13.55 -7.99
N ASP A 59 -15.05 14.73 -7.46
CA ASP A 59 -13.68 15.11 -7.15
C ASP A 59 -13.15 14.38 -5.89
N ALA A 60 -14.03 13.97 -4.97
CA ALA A 60 -13.67 13.22 -3.77
C ALA A 60 -13.18 11.81 -4.11
N GLU A 61 -13.83 11.13 -5.05
CA GLU A 61 -13.40 9.79 -5.48
C GLU A 61 -11.97 9.82 -6.04
N GLY A 62 -11.69 10.75 -6.96
CA GLY A 62 -10.36 10.92 -7.53
C GLY A 62 -9.31 11.30 -6.49
N PHE A 63 -9.67 12.17 -5.54
CA PHE A 63 -8.79 12.56 -4.44
C PHE A 63 -8.47 11.38 -3.52
N CYS A 64 -9.47 10.59 -3.11
CA CYS A 64 -9.30 9.41 -2.29
C CYS A 64 -8.44 8.35 -2.97
N GLN A 65 -8.67 8.07 -4.25
CA GLN A 65 -7.85 7.12 -5.02
C GLN A 65 -6.38 7.57 -5.09
N ALA A 66 -6.13 8.84 -5.39
CA ALA A 66 -4.78 9.39 -5.47
C ALA A 66 -4.08 9.41 -4.10
N PHE A 67 -4.80 9.75 -3.04
CA PHE A 67 -4.30 9.75 -1.67
C PHE A 67 -3.93 8.33 -1.22
N TYR A 68 -4.83 7.36 -1.42
CA TYR A 68 -4.59 5.96 -1.08
C TYR A 68 -3.38 5.41 -1.82
N ALA A 69 -3.30 5.62 -3.14
CA ALA A 69 -2.16 5.18 -3.94
C ALA A 69 -0.83 5.74 -3.43
N ARG A 70 -0.79 7.05 -3.09
CA ARG A 70 0.42 7.68 -2.52
C ARG A 70 0.75 7.16 -1.14
N LEU A 71 -0.25 6.93 -0.28
CA LEU A 71 -0.04 6.41 1.06
C LEU A 71 0.51 4.98 1.01
N SER A 72 -0.11 4.10 0.21
CA SER A 72 0.36 2.73 -0.01
C SER A 72 1.78 2.68 -0.58
N PHE A 73 2.08 3.55 -1.55
CA PHE A 73 3.44 3.65 -2.10
C PHE A 73 4.45 4.06 -1.02
N ARG A 74 4.15 5.09 -0.21
CA ARG A 74 5.04 5.55 0.86
C ARG A 74 5.23 4.51 1.95
N LEU A 75 4.18 3.78 2.31
CA LEU A 75 4.28 2.67 3.26
C LEU A 75 5.18 1.56 2.70
N THR A 76 4.98 1.18 1.44
CA THR A 76 5.81 0.17 0.75
C THR A 76 7.27 0.61 0.69
N ASP A 77 7.53 1.87 0.37
CA ASP A 77 8.87 2.47 0.34
C ASP A 77 9.55 2.43 1.71
N ARG A 78 8.80 2.73 2.79
CA ARG A 78 9.30 2.60 4.17
C ARG A 78 9.57 1.16 4.57
N ILE A 79 8.70 0.21 4.19
CA ILE A 79 8.93 -1.22 4.40
C ILE A 79 10.21 -1.66 3.68
N ARG A 80 10.38 -1.27 2.41
CA ARG A 80 11.61 -1.56 1.64
C ARG A 80 12.84 -0.98 2.29
N SER A 81 12.77 0.26 2.77
CA SER A 81 13.87 0.90 3.49
C SER A 81 14.21 0.15 4.79
N ALA A 82 13.21 -0.37 5.51
CA ALA A 82 13.41 -1.14 6.73
C ALA A 82 13.97 -2.54 6.44
N SER A 83 13.48 -3.24 5.41
CA SER A 83 14.00 -4.53 4.98
C SER A 83 15.46 -4.45 4.51
N ARG A 84 15.85 -3.39 3.77
CA ARG A 84 17.26 -3.17 3.38
C ARG A 84 18.20 -2.97 4.57
N ILE A 85 17.68 -2.47 5.69
CA ILE A 85 18.47 -2.36 6.94
C ILE A 85 18.62 -3.75 7.57
N GLY A 86 17.59 -4.58 7.56
CA GLY A 86 17.65 -5.98 8.02
C GLY A 86 18.49 -6.91 7.14
N ASP A 87 18.49 -6.72 5.83
CA ASP A 87 19.28 -7.53 4.88
C ASP A 87 20.79 -7.23 4.98
N ARG A 88 21.18 -6.04 5.48
CA ARG A 88 22.58 -5.74 5.80
C ARG A 88 23.11 -6.54 6.99
N GLU A 89 22.24 -7.10 7.82
CA GLU A 89 22.61 -7.86 9.02
C GLU A 89 22.50 -9.39 8.83
N GLN A 90 22.07 -9.89 7.67
CA GLN A 90 22.04 -11.33 7.42
C GLN A 90 23.42 -11.85 6.95
N PRO A 91 24.00 -12.86 7.62
CA PRO A 91 25.18 -13.52 7.10
C PRO A 91 24.81 -14.30 5.83
N TYR A 92 25.53 -14.04 4.73
CA TYR A 92 25.37 -14.72 3.45
C TYR A 92 25.37 -16.25 3.60
N VAL A 93 24.38 -16.91 3.01
CA VAL A 93 24.40 -18.38 2.82
C VAL A 93 25.24 -18.65 1.57
N ARG A 94 26.31 -19.44 1.71
CA ARG A 94 27.15 -19.90 0.60
C ARG A 94 26.72 -21.29 0.14
N ASP A 95 26.85 -21.57 -1.15
CA ASP A 95 26.68 -22.93 -1.68
C ASP A 95 27.90 -23.83 -1.36
N GLU A 96 27.82 -25.11 -1.75
CA GLU A 96 28.87 -26.11 -1.53
C GLU A 96 30.18 -25.78 -2.29
N GLU A 97 30.13 -24.87 -3.26
CA GLU A 97 31.26 -24.41 -4.09
C GLU A 97 31.83 -23.07 -3.59
N GLY A 98 31.26 -22.52 -2.50
CA GLY A 98 31.73 -21.31 -1.84
C GLY A 98 31.25 -20.01 -2.47
N ASN A 99 30.32 -20.07 -3.43
CA ASN A 99 29.73 -18.89 -4.05
C ASN A 99 28.62 -18.32 -3.16
N GLU A 100 28.49 -16.99 -3.18
CA GLU A 100 27.41 -16.28 -2.49
C GLU A 100 26.09 -16.55 -3.20
N ILE A 101 25.12 -17.16 -2.51
CA ILE A 101 23.77 -17.30 -3.05
C ILE A 101 23.06 -15.97 -2.82
N PRO A 102 22.72 -15.19 -3.88
CA PRO A 102 21.97 -13.96 -3.70
C PRO A 102 20.59 -14.29 -3.13
N ALA A 103 20.15 -13.52 -2.13
CA ALA A 103 18.80 -13.63 -1.59
C ALA A 103 17.78 -13.49 -2.74
N PRO A 104 16.71 -14.32 -2.79
CA PRO A 104 15.71 -14.21 -3.85
C PRO A 104 15.08 -12.81 -3.83
N ASP A 105 15.32 -12.03 -4.89
CA ASP A 105 14.70 -10.71 -5.04
C ASP A 105 13.24 -10.86 -5.50
N PHE A 106 12.35 -11.05 -4.54
CA PHE A 106 10.90 -11.12 -4.79
C PHE A 106 10.30 -9.82 -5.38
N ASN A 107 11.05 -8.73 -5.49
CA ASN A 107 10.60 -7.46 -6.07
C ASN A 107 11.04 -7.23 -7.52
N ALA A 108 11.90 -8.09 -8.09
CA ALA A 108 12.34 -8.01 -9.49
C ALA A 108 11.49 -8.87 -10.44
N ILE A 109 10.18 -9.00 -10.17
CA ILE A 109 9.27 -9.75 -11.04
C ILE A 109 9.08 -8.96 -12.34
N ASN A 110 9.82 -9.33 -13.39
CA ASN A 110 9.64 -8.85 -14.76
C ASN A 110 8.20 -9.18 -15.25
N PRO A 111 7.54 -8.38 -16.10
CA PRO A 111 6.26 -8.74 -16.73
C PRO A 111 6.19 -10.16 -17.31
N GLU A 112 7.29 -10.72 -17.82
CA GLU A 112 7.35 -12.13 -18.24
C GLU A 112 7.26 -13.10 -17.05
N GLN A 113 7.96 -12.83 -15.95
CA GLN A 113 7.86 -13.61 -14.72
C GLN A 113 6.47 -13.46 -14.07
N ALA A 114 5.83 -12.30 -14.19
CA ALA A 114 4.45 -12.09 -13.73
C ALA A 114 3.45 -12.91 -14.58
N LEU A 115 3.70 -13.07 -15.88
CA LEU A 115 2.91 -13.93 -16.76
C LEU A 115 3.11 -15.40 -16.39
N VAL A 116 4.36 -15.82 -16.19
CA VAL A 116 4.71 -17.18 -15.72
C VAL A 116 4.07 -17.47 -14.37
N ILE A 117 4.13 -16.54 -13.40
CA ILE A 117 3.44 -16.68 -12.11
C ILE A 117 1.93 -16.75 -12.30
N LYS A 118 1.35 -15.95 -13.20
CA LYS A 118 -0.10 -15.95 -13.47
C LYS A 118 -0.56 -17.27 -14.11
N GLU A 119 0.24 -17.86 -15.00
CA GLU A 119 0.03 -19.19 -15.57
C GLU A 119 0.23 -20.29 -14.51
N LEU A 120 1.30 -20.22 -13.71
CA LEU A 120 1.57 -21.15 -12.60
C LEU A 120 0.45 -21.18 -11.55
N LEU A 121 -0.14 -20.02 -11.28
CA LEU A 121 -1.23 -19.89 -10.33
C LEU A 121 -2.58 -20.33 -10.92
N ALA A 122 -2.70 -20.49 -12.25
CA ALA A 122 -3.97 -20.86 -12.89
C ALA A 122 -4.45 -22.27 -12.48
N ASP A 123 -3.51 -23.22 -12.37
CA ASP A 123 -3.77 -24.61 -11.98
C ASP A 123 -3.91 -24.81 -10.47
N VAL A 124 -3.60 -23.78 -9.68
CA VAL A 124 -3.70 -23.85 -8.23
C VAL A 124 -5.10 -23.47 -7.75
N ASP A 125 -5.55 -24.21 -6.73
CA ASP A 125 -6.84 -24.02 -6.06
C ASP A 125 -7.13 -22.50 -5.88
N PRO A 126 -8.26 -22.01 -6.43
CA PRO A 126 -8.66 -20.60 -6.34
C PRO A 126 -8.64 -20.04 -4.91
N ARG A 127 -8.90 -20.88 -3.90
CA ARG A 127 -8.89 -20.46 -2.48
C ARG A 127 -7.47 -20.23 -1.96
N LYS A 128 -6.50 -21.05 -2.35
CA LYS A 128 -5.09 -20.89 -1.99
C LYS A 128 -4.48 -19.66 -2.66
N ARG A 129 -4.83 -19.43 -3.94
CA ARG A 129 -4.52 -18.18 -4.65
C ARG A 129 -5.04 -16.95 -3.94
N ARG A 130 -6.32 -16.99 -3.53
CA ARG A 130 -6.95 -15.86 -2.84
C ARG A 130 -6.33 -15.61 -1.47
N ALA A 131 -5.91 -16.67 -0.76
CA ALA A 131 -5.14 -16.55 0.48
C ALA A 131 -3.80 -15.84 0.27
N LEU A 132 -3.05 -16.23 -0.76
CA LEU A 132 -1.79 -15.58 -1.11
C LEU A 132 -1.99 -14.11 -1.50
N ALA A 133 -3.02 -13.82 -2.29
CA ALA A 133 -3.34 -12.45 -2.71
C ALA A 133 -3.70 -11.55 -1.52
N LEU A 134 -4.46 -12.05 -0.54
CA LEU A 134 -4.78 -11.33 0.68
C LEU A 134 -3.52 -11.05 1.51
N VAL A 135 -2.60 -12.01 1.62
CA VAL A 135 -1.30 -11.78 2.26
C VAL A 135 -0.48 -10.72 1.52
N SER A 136 -0.45 -10.74 0.18
CA SER A 136 0.26 -9.71 -0.60
C SER A 136 -0.36 -8.32 -0.48
N MET A 137 -1.65 -8.23 -0.18
CA MET A 137 -2.36 -6.98 0.12
C MET A 137 -2.12 -6.50 1.57
N GLY A 138 -1.34 -7.23 2.36
CA GLY A 138 -0.96 -6.86 3.73
C GLY A 138 -1.87 -7.41 4.83
N TYR A 139 -2.82 -8.31 4.51
CA TYR A 139 -3.65 -8.94 5.53
C TYR A 139 -2.87 -10.00 6.32
N LEU A 140 -3.04 -9.99 7.64
CA LEU A 140 -2.47 -11.02 8.52
C LEU A 140 -3.20 -12.35 8.33
N VAL A 141 -2.46 -13.46 8.35
CA VAL A 141 -3.04 -14.79 8.18
C VAL A 141 -3.96 -15.15 9.35
N SER A 142 -3.53 -14.78 10.55
CA SER A 142 -4.24 -14.91 11.80
C SER A 142 -3.87 -13.75 12.74
N SER A 143 -4.76 -13.43 13.67
CA SER A 143 -4.55 -12.42 14.70
C SER A 143 -5.29 -12.85 15.96
N ALA A 144 -4.75 -12.52 17.13
CA ALA A 144 -5.43 -12.70 18.42
C ALA A 144 -6.53 -11.64 18.65
N ASP A 145 -6.54 -10.59 17.83
CA ASP A 145 -7.49 -9.50 17.89
C ASP A 145 -8.76 -9.85 17.08
N PRO A 146 -9.93 -9.99 17.73
CA PRO A 146 -11.16 -10.44 17.08
C PRO A 146 -11.74 -9.42 16.11
N ASP A 147 -11.41 -8.14 16.25
CA ASP A 147 -11.93 -7.06 15.38
C ASP A 147 -11.11 -6.90 14.08
N LYS A 148 -9.96 -7.58 13.97
CA LYS A 148 -9.11 -7.50 12.78
C LYS A 148 -9.51 -8.55 11.75
N GLN A 149 -9.83 -8.08 10.54
CA GLN A 149 -9.99 -8.98 9.39
C GLN A 149 -8.65 -9.63 9.04
N THR A 150 -8.65 -10.95 9.13
CA THR A 150 -7.52 -11.83 8.81
C THR A 150 -7.87 -12.72 7.61
N VAL A 151 -6.86 -13.27 6.94
CA VAL A 151 -7.06 -14.18 5.80
C VAL A 151 -7.96 -15.36 6.17
N SER A 152 -7.80 -15.90 7.38
CA SER A 152 -8.64 -16.97 7.92
C SER A 152 -10.11 -16.55 8.09
N SER A 153 -10.36 -15.35 8.62
CA SER A 153 -11.72 -14.80 8.73
C SER A 153 -12.37 -14.51 7.37
N LEU A 154 -11.61 -13.96 6.41
CA LEU A 154 -12.08 -13.58 5.07
C LEU A 154 -12.38 -14.80 4.20
N LEU A 155 -11.60 -15.87 4.34
CA LEU A 155 -11.79 -17.11 3.60
C LEU A 155 -12.66 -18.13 4.34
N LYS A 156 -13.14 -17.80 5.55
CA LYS A 156 -13.94 -18.68 6.42
C LYS A 156 -13.27 -20.04 6.65
N VAL A 157 -11.97 -20.03 6.93
CA VAL A 157 -11.17 -21.23 7.22
C VAL A 157 -10.40 -21.09 8.52
N SER A 158 -9.95 -22.21 9.08
CA SER A 158 -9.13 -22.14 10.30
C SER A 158 -7.80 -21.39 10.04
N PRO A 159 -7.26 -20.67 11.03
CA PRO A 159 -5.92 -20.05 10.97
C PRO A 159 -4.84 -21.01 10.46
N ARG A 160 -4.85 -22.24 10.98
CA ARG A 160 -3.90 -23.30 10.62
C ARG A 160 -4.01 -23.71 9.15
N THR A 161 -5.23 -23.74 8.61
CA THR A 161 -5.50 -24.02 7.20
C THR A 161 -5.00 -22.89 6.31
N ALA A 162 -5.29 -21.63 6.67
CA ALA A 162 -4.83 -20.46 5.93
C ALA A 162 -3.30 -20.36 5.90
N GLU A 163 -2.62 -20.63 7.03
CA GLU A 163 -1.17 -20.70 7.11
C GLU A 163 -0.59 -21.81 6.24
N GLY A 164 -1.21 -23.00 6.27
CA GLY A 164 -0.83 -24.12 5.42
C GLY A 164 -0.89 -23.76 3.94
N TRP A 165 -1.98 -23.11 3.51
CA TRP A 165 -2.13 -22.65 2.13
C TRP A 165 -1.08 -21.64 1.74
N VAL A 166 -0.84 -20.60 2.55
CA VAL A 166 0.16 -19.57 2.25
C VAL A 166 1.57 -20.17 2.18
N ARG A 167 1.89 -21.12 3.07
CA ARG A 167 3.18 -21.81 3.08
C ARG A 167 3.39 -22.66 1.82
N GLU A 168 2.40 -23.44 1.44
CA GLU A 168 2.42 -24.29 0.24
C GLU A 168 2.58 -23.44 -1.03
N MET A 169 1.86 -22.33 -1.12
CA MET A 169 1.97 -21.39 -2.24
C MET A 169 3.37 -20.76 -2.34
N LYS A 170 3.95 -20.34 -1.21
CA LYS A 170 5.31 -19.78 -1.17
C LYS A 170 6.36 -20.82 -1.57
N ALA A 171 6.21 -22.06 -1.12
CA ALA A 171 7.10 -23.16 -1.49
C ALA A 171 7.04 -23.45 -2.99
N LEU A 172 5.83 -23.49 -3.56
CA LEU A 172 5.62 -23.73 -4.99
C LEU A 172 6.21 -22.63 -5.88
N ILE A 173 6.06 -21.36 -5.47
CA ILE A 173 6.70 -20.23 -6.16
C ILE A 173 8.22 -20.38 -6.08
N LEU A 174 8.78 -20.66 -4.89
CA LEU A 174 10.22 -20.75 -4.68
C LEU A 174 10.86 -21.91 -5.47
N GLU A 175 10.22 -23.08 -5.51
CA GLU A 175 10.69 -24.26 -6.24
C GLU A 175 10.79 -23.99 -7.75
N ARG A 176 9.83 -23.23 -8.29
CA ARG A 176 9.70 -22.99 -9.73
C ARG A 176 10.44 -21.75 -10.22
N THR A 177 10.76 -20.80 -9.34
CA THR A 177 11.67 -19.67 -9.66
C THR A 177 13.15 -20.04 -9.61
N LYS A 178 13.51 -21.26 -9.17
CA LYS A 178 14.89 -21.78 -9.14
C LYS A 178 15.27 -22.58 -10.39
N GLN A 179 14.32 -22.87 -11.29
CA GLN A 179 14.57 -23.48 -12.61
C GLN A 179 14.70 -22.39 -13.67
#